data_AF-X1HR89-F1
#
_entry.id   AF-X1HR89-F1
#
_cell.length_a   1.000
_cell.length_b   1.000
_cell.length_c   1.000
_cell.angle_alpha   90.00
_cell.angle_beta   90.00
_cell.angle_gamma   90.00
#
_symmetry.space_group_name_H-M   'P 1'
#
loop_
_entity.id
_entity.type
_entity.pdbx_description
1 polymer ?
#
loop_
_entity_poly.entity_id
_entity_poly.type
_entity_poly.pdbx_seq_one_letter_code
_entity_poly.pdbx_strand_id
1 'polypeptide(L)' 'SRDLLQKLDEEPHRFTELLSSMDVARGTLSSRLSEAKDMGLIHRTIRQDNGHPVWSLTAQGKEESKQLKVNAG' A
#
# COMPACT_ATOMS: atom_id res chain seq x y z
N SER A 1 2.85 6.66 -5.75
CA SER A 1 2.93 5.19 -5.61
C SER A 1 4.06 4.77 -4.67
N ARG A 2 5.27 5.34 -4.76
CA ARG A 2 6.43 4.99 -3.91
C ARG A 2 6.13 4.91 -2.41
N ASP A 3 5.66 5.99 -1.80
CA ASP A 3 5.39 6.04 -0.34
C ASP A 3 4.29 5.06 0.09
N LEU A 4 3.32 4.79 -0.79
CA LEU A 4 2.25 3.81 -0.54
C LEU A 4 2.83 2.39 -0.47
N LEU A 5 3.69 2.01 -1.43
CA LEU A 5 4.30 0.68 -1.44
C LEU A 5 5.26 0.48 -0.27
N GLN A 6 6.01 1.53 0.10
CA GLN A 6 6.88 1.48 1.28
C GLN A 6 6.08 1.27 2.57
N LYS A 7 4.96 1.99 2.75
CA LYS A 7 4.08 1.79 3.91
C LYS A 7 3.50 0.38 3.97
N LEU A 8 3.04 -0.15 2.84
CA LEU A 8 2.48 -1.51 2.78
C LEU A 8 3.53 -2.62 2.88
N ASP A 9 4.81 -2.31 2.71
CA ASP A 9 5.93 -3.24 2.93
C ASP A 9 6.27 -3.38 4.42
N GLU A 10 5.98 -2.35 5.23
CA GLU A 10 6.09 -2.42 6.69
C GLU A 10 5.03 -3.37 7.24
N GLU A 11 3.75 -3.12 6.92
CA GLU A 11 2.64 -3.99 7.31
C GLU A 11 1.35 -3.72 6.48
N PRO A 12 0.38 -4.65 6.49
CA PRO A 12 -0.93 -4.40 5.89
C PRO A 12 -1.73 -3.32 6.62
N HIS A 13 -2.21 -2.31 5.90
CA HIS A 13 -2.91 -1.17 6.47
C HIS A 13 -4.36 -1.01 5.98
N ARG A 14 -5.23 -0.51 6.85
CA ARG A 14 -6.57 -0.03 6.47
C ARG A 14 -6.45 1.28 5.68
N PHE A 15 -7.49 1.58 4.91
CA PHE A 15 -7.57 2.86 4.20
C PHE A 15 -7.43 4.07 5.14
N THR A 16 -8.08 4.02 6.31
CA THR A 16 -8.05 5.11 7.30
C THR A 16 -6.68 5.27 7.93
N GLU A 17 -5.93 4.18 8.13
CA GLU A 17 -4.57 4.20 8.67
C GLU A 17 -3.60 4.82 7.65
N LEU A 18 -3.71 4.43 6.38
CA LEU A 18 -2.97 5.05 5.29
C LEU A 18 -3.32 6.54 5.16
N LEU A 19 -4.60 6.91 5.23
CA LEU A 19 -5.01 8.32 5.14
C LEU A 19 -4.47 9.16 6.30
N SER A 20 -4.38 8.59 7.50
CA SER A 20 -3.84 9.31 8.66
C SER A 20 -2.32 9.44 8.65
N SER A 21 -1.62 8.52 7.98
CA SER A 21 -0.15 8.47 7.95
C SER A 21 0.46 9.10 6.70
N MET A 22 -0.30 9.18 5.61
CA MET A 22 0.11 9.82 4.37
C MET A 22 -0.51 11.22 4.31
N ASP A 23 0.31 12.26 4.19
CA ASP A 23 -0.14 13.65 4.03
C ASP A 23 -0.71 13.88 2.62
N VAL A 24 -1.87 13.27 2.34
CA VAL A 24 -2.54 13.32 1.05
C VAL A 24 -4.06 13.43 1.21
N ALA A 25 -4.71 14.08 0.25
CA ALA A 25 -6.16 14.09 0.20
C ALA A 25 -6.75 12.69 0.03
N ARG A 26 -7.94 12.47 0.60
CA ARG A 26 -8.68 11.20 0.52
C ARG A 26 -8.86 10.69 -0.91
N GLY A 27 -9.23 11.59 -1.84
CA GLY A 27 -9.42 11.24 -3.25
C GLY A 27 -8.11 10.76 -3.90
N THR A 28 -7.00 11.46 -3.62
CA THR A 28 -5.67 11.09 -4.10
C THR A 28 -5.23 9.72 -3.58
N LEU A 29 -5.44 9.42 -2.30
CA LEU A 29 -5.14 8.09 -1.76
C LEU A 29 -5.98 7.01 -2.43
N SER A 30 -7.28 7.26 -2.64
CA SER A 30 -8.17 6.32 -3.32
C SER A 30 -7.70 6.02 -4.75
N SER A 31 -7.33 7.05 -5.51
CA SER A 31 -6.79 6.88 -6.87
C SER A 31 -5.49 6.09 -6.87
N ARG A 32 -4.55 6.40 -5.97
CA ARG A 32 -3.27 5.67 -5.84
C ARG A 32 -3.47 4.20 -5.51
N LEU A 33 -4.41 3.88 -4.62
CA LEU A 33 -4.75 2.49 -4.28
C LEU A 33 -5.40 1.76 -5.45
N SER A 34 -6.27 2.43 -6.22
CA SER A 34 -6.85 1.83 -7.42
C SER A 34 -5.77 1.53 -8.44
N GLU A 35 -4.93 2.51 -8.77
CA GLU A 35 -3.83 2.36 -9.72
C GLU A 35 -2.87 1.23 -9.33
N ALA A 36 -2.41 1.21 -8.08
CA ALA A 36 -1.51 0.15 -7.60
C ALA A 36 -2.16 -1.24 -7.61
N LYS A 37 -3.48 -1.32 -7.37
CA LYS A 37 -4.24 -2.57 -7.47
C LYS A 37 -4.36 -3.01 -8.93
N ASP A 38 -4.68 -2.09 -9.83
CA ASP A 38 -4.85 -2.36 -11.26
C ASP A 38 -3.52 -2.80 -11.90
N MET A 39 -2.39 -2.30 -11.39
CA MET A 39 -1.04 -2.75 -11.73
C MET A 39 -0.65 -4.10 -11.10
N GLY A 40 -1.49 -4.71 -10.26
CA GLY A 40 -1.20 -5.98 -9.59
C GLY A 40 -0.19 -5.89 -8.44
N LEU A 41 0.13 -4.68 -7.96
CA LEU A 41 1.13 -4.47 -6.90
C LEU A 41 0.56 -4.66 -5.50
N ILE A 42 -0.74 -4.42 -5.33
CA ILE A 42 -1.43 -4.56 -4.04
C ILE A 42 -2.74 -5.33 -4.18
N HIS A 43 -3.19 -5.91 -3.08
CA HIS A 43 -4.50 -6.55 -2.98
C HIS A 43 -5.16 -6.26 -1.63
N ARG A 44 -6.47 -6.50 -1.54
CA ARG A 44 -7.16 -6.52 -0.24
C ARG A 44 -7.06 -7.90 0.38
N THR A 45 -6.89 -7.93 1.69
CA THR A 45 -6.98 -9.13 2.51
C THR A 45 -7.70 -8.81 3.82
N ILE A 46 -7.96 -9.82 4.64
CA ILE A 46 -8.55 -9.66 5.97
C ILE A 46 -7.44 -9.76 7.01
N ARG A 47 -7.34 -8.78 7.90
CA ARG A 47 -6.42 -8.84 9.03
C ARG A 47 -6.91 -9.91 10.02
N GLN A 48 -6.02 -10.82 10.42
CA GLN A 48 -6.41 -12.01 11.19
C GLN A 48 -6.80 -11.69 12.64
N ASP A 49 -6.36 -10.57 13.19
CA ASP A 49 -6.58 -10.15 14.58
C ASP A 49 -7.99 -9.58 14.83
N ASN A 50 -8.56 -8.88 13.85
CA ASN A 50 -9.79 -8.10 14.04
C ASN A 50 -10.78 -8.22 12.87
N GLY A 51 -10.46 -9.00 11.83
CA GLY A 51 -11.36 -9.26 10.71
C GLY A 51 -11.57 -8.07 9.77
N HIS A 52 -10.85 -6.96 9.95
CA HIS A 52 -11.01 -5.79 9.09
C HIS A 52 -10.27 -5.94 7.75
N PRO A 53 -10.84 -5.40 6.65
CA PRO A 53 -10.18 -5.38 5.37
C PRO A 53 -8.99 -4.42 5.38
N VAL A 54 -7.85 -4.92 4.93
CA VAL A 54 -6.58 -4.18 4.81
C VAL A 54 -6.01 -4.33 3.41
N TRP A 55 -5.19 -3.37 3.02
CA TRP A 55 -4.37 -3.45 1.81
C TRP A 55 -3.02 -4.09 2.16
N SER A 56 -2.51 -4.92 1.27
CA SER A 56 -1.22 -5.60 1.40
C SER A 56 -0.52 -5.65 0.04
N LEU A 57 0.81 -5.70 0.05
CA LEU A 57 1.60 -5.94 -1.16
C LEU A 57 1.39 -7.36 -1.69
N THR A 58 1.34 -7.50 -3.01
CA THR A 58 1.55 -8.79 -3.69
C THR A 58 3.05 -9.13 -3.74
N ALA A 59 3.41 -10.31 -4.25
CA ALA A 59 4.81 -10.64 -4.50
C ALA A 59 5.49 -9.63 -5.44
N GLN A 60 4.79 -9.21 -6.50
CA GLN A 60 5.26 -8.20 -7.43
C GLN A 60 5.41 -6.82 -6.75
N GLY A 61 4.44 -6.43 -5.92
CA GLY A 61 4.53 -5.17 -5.16
C GLY A 61 5.70 -5.12 -4.18
N LYS A 62 6.07 -6.27 -3.58
CA LYS A 62 7.26 -6.36 -2.72
C LYS A 62 8.55 -6.17 -3.50
N GLU A 63 8.65 -6.75 -4.70
CA GLU A 63 9.82 -6.57 -5.56
C GLU A 63 9.98 -5.11 -5.99
N GLU A 64 8.88 -4.50 -6.44
CA GLU A 64 8.84 -3.06 -6.79
C GLU A 64 9.26 -2.17 -5.61
N SER A 65 8.73 -2.45 -4.41
CA SER A 65 9.07 -1.71 -3.19
C SER A 65 10.58 -1.76 -2.88
N LYS A 66 11.22 -2.92 -3.07
CA LYS A 66 12.68 -3.06 -2.88
C LYS A 66 13.48 -2.27 -3.90
N GLN A 67 13.11 -2.32 -5.17
CA GLN A 67 13.80 -1.55 -6.23
C GLN A 67 13.72 -0.05 -5.96
N LEU A 68 12.57 0.42 -5.48
CA LEU A 68 12.38 1.80 -5.05
C LEU A 68 13.22 2.18 -3.82
N LYS A 69 13.61 1.25 -2.95
CA LYS A 69 14.55 1.52 -1.84
C LYS A 69 16.00 1.62 -2.33
N VAL A 70 16.40 0.74 -3.26
CA VAL A 70 17.77 0.73 -3.83
C VAL A 70 18.06 2.00 -4.63
N ASN A 71 17.09 2.47 -5.43
CA ASN A 71 17.25 3.70 -6.23
C ASN A 71 17.10 5.01 -5.41
N ALA A 72 17.05 4.92 -4.07
CA ALA A 72 16.94 6.06 -3.15
C ALA A 72 18.26 6.46 -2.48
N GLY A 73 19.26 5.58 -2.52
CA GLY A 73 20.60 5.79 -1.97
C GLY A 73 21.60 6.16 -3.06
#